data_AF-A0A963S380-F1
#
_entry.id   AF-A0A963S380-F1
#
_cell.length_a   1.000
_cell.length_b   1.000
_cell.length_c   1.000
_cell.angle_alpha   90.00
_cell.angle_beta   90.00
_cell.angle_gamma   90.00
#
_symmetry.space_group_name_H-M   'P 1'
#
loop_
_entity.id
_entity.type
_entity.pdbx_description
1 polymer ?
#
loop_
_entity_poly.entity_id
_entity_poly.type
_entity_poly.pdbx_seq_one_letter_code
_entity_poly.pdbx_strand_id
1 'polypeptide(L)'
;MPEAVKISDGAVGPAPDWKGAYALAMNLNEPLVLSHRQADHLLAPGWYAYAGSAYGPGGVGARLRRHFRREKKLHWHVDRITTVASRIHAVALEGGSECDIVRRLIDSQSFDTPLEGFGNSDCRSCRSHLLRWRPQA
;
A
#
# COMPACT_ATOMS: atom_id res chain seq x y z
N MET A 1 8.02 -1.25 21.77
CA MET A 1 7.28 -1.55 20.52
C MET A 1 7.60 -0.41 19.57
N PRO A 2 7.97 -0.65 18.29
CA PRO A 2 8.27 0.45 17.38
C PRO A 2 7.03 1.33 17.22
N GLU A 3 7.25 2.64 17.24
CA GLU A 3 6.19 3.65 17.22
C GLU A 3 5.68 3.82 15.78
N ALA A 4 4.38 3.65 15.58
CA ALA A 4 3.78 3.73 14.25
C ALA A 4 3.54 5.20 13.85
N VAL A 5 4.14 5.66 12.75
CA VAL A 5 4.00 7.05 12.29
C VAL A 5 2.85 7.15 11.29
N LYS A 6 1.85 8.00 11.56
CA LYS A 6 0.71 8.26 10.67
C LYS A 6 1.00 9.46 9.76
N ILE A 7 0.73 9.31 8.46
CA ILE A 7 0.94 10.34 7.43
C ILE A 7 -0.33 10.47 6.58
N SER A 8 -0.75 11.70 6.26
CA SER A 8 -1.92 11.99 5.42
C SER A 8 -1.61 13.03 4.35
N ASP A 9 -2.46 13.11 3.33
CA ASP A 9 -2.35 14.07 2.23
C ASP A 9 -2.03 15.50 2.70
N GLY A 10 -1.06 16.12 2.03
CA GLY A 10 -0.68 17.54 2.23
C GLY A 10 0.43 17.81 3.24
N ALA A 11 0.72 16.87 4.15
CA ALA A 11 1.86 16.96 5.04
C ALA A 11 2.38 15.55 5.29
N VAL A 12 3.25 15.09 4.38
CA VAL A 12 4.28 14.17 4.83
C VAL A 12 5.03 14.96 5.91
N GLY A 13 4.79 14.67 7.19
CA GLY A 13 5.59 15.20 8.30
C GLY A 13 7.06 14.78 8.13
N PRO A 14 7.88 14.67 9.18
CA PRO A 14 9.18 14.00 9.01
C PRO A 14 8.93 12.53 8.67
N ALA A 15 8.77 12.24 7.38
CA ALA A 15 8.66 10.91 6.83
C ALA A 15 9.94 10.20 7.26
N PRO A 16 9.83 9.13 8.05
CA PRO A 16 10.98 8.56 8.72
C PRO A 16 12.02 8.09 7.71
N ASP A 17 13.28 8.43 7.90
CA ASP A 17 14.38 8.00 7.02
C ASP A 17 14.92 6.61 7.39
N TRP A 18 14.40 5.99 8.45
CA TRP A 18 14.74 4.63 8.85
C TRP A 18 14.15 3.57 7.92
N LYS A 19 14.75 2.37 7.99
CA LYS A 19 14.35 1.19 7.23
C LYS A 19 13.19 0.47 7.91
N GLY A 20 12.25 -0.03 7.13
CA GLY A 20 11.13 -0.78 7.68
C GLY A 20 10.02 -1.05 6.67
N ALA A 21 8.82 -1.25 7.20
CA ALA A 21 7.61 -1.52 6.44
C ALA A 21 6.59 -0.38 6.58
N TYR A 22 5.65 -0.32 5.66
CA TYR A 22 4.56 0.66 5.67
C TYR A 22 3.28 0.07 5.08
N ALA A 23 2.16 0.62 5.50
CA ALA A 23 0.85 0.39 4.89
C ALA A 23 0.34 1.71 4.29
N LEU A 24 -0.18 1.66 3.07
CA LEU A 24 -0.94 2.75 2.47
C LEU A 24 -2.43 2.42 2.57
N ALA A 25 -3.25 3.35 3.03
CA ALA A 25 -4.70 3.30 2.85
C ALA A 25 -5.09 4.27 1.74
N MET A 26 -5.74 3.78 0.69
CA MET A 26 -6.04 4.50 -0.53
C MET A 26 -7.53 4.40 -0.83
N ASN A 27 -8.18 5.52 -1.10
CA ASN A 27 -9.58 5.53 -1.53
C ASN A 27 -9.67 5.69 -3.05
N LEU A 28 -10.40 4.80 -3.72
CA LEU A 28 -10.82 4.96 -5.10
C LEU A 28 -12.28 5.42 -5.14
N ASN A 29 -12.54 6.62 -5.66
CA ASN A 29 -13.91 7.11 -5.87
C ASN A 29 -14.55 6.50 -7.12
N GLU A 30 -13.72 6.11 -8.09
CA GLU A 30 -14.14 5.56 -9.37
C GLU A 30 -13.46 4.20 -9.61
N PRO A 31 -14.06 3.32 -10.43
CA PRO A 31 -13.43 2.05 -10.78
C PRO A 31 -12.10 2.27 -11.50
N LEU A 32 -11.12 1.40 -11.25
CA LEU A 32 -9.80 1.46 -11.87
C LEU A 32 -9.49 0.15 -12.57
N VAL A 33 -9.18 0.21 -13.87
CA VAL A 33 -8.64 -0.93 -14.62
C VAL A 33 -7.13 -1.00 -14.43
N LEU A 34 -6.65 -2.11 -13.91
CA LEU A 34 -5.23 -2.39 -13.71
C LEU A 34 -4.79 -3.58 -14.55
N SER A 35 -3.82 -3.34 -15.44
CA SER A 35 -3.11 -4.41 -16.13
C SER A 35 -2.10 -5.06 -15.19
N HIS A 36 -2.27 -6.36 -14.94
CA HIS A 36 -1.39 -7.17 -14.10
C HIS A 36 -1.30 -8.61 -14.63
N ARG A 37 -0.07 -9.13 -14.79
CA ARG A 37 0.21 -10.47 -15.34
C ARG A 37 -0.52 -10.75 -16.66
N GLN A 38 -0.42 -9.82 -17.61
CA GLN A 38 -1.00 -9.93 -18.97
C GLN A 38 -2.54 -9.98 -19.01
N ALA A 39 -3.22 -9.64 -17.91
CA ALA A 39 -4.67 -9.51 -17.86
C ALA A 39 -5.06 -8.16 -17.23
N ASP A 40 -6.22 -7.66 -17.62
CA ASP A 40 -6.81 -6.46 -17.02
C ASP A 40 -7.75 -6.87 -15.89
N HIS A 41 -7.63 -6.16 -14.76
CA HIS A 41 -8.41 -6.40 -13.56
C HIS A 41 -9.14 -5.13 -13.16
N LEU A 42 -10.44 -5.24 -12.88
CA LEU A 42 -11.24 -4.10 -12.43
C LEU A 42 -11.22 -4.01 -10.90
N LEU A 43 -10.65 -2.93 -10.38
CA LEU A 43 -10.82 -2.54 -8.99
C LEU A 43 -12.08 -1.68 -8.85
N ALA A 44 -13.03 -2.13 -8.04
CA ALA A 44 -14.22 -1.35 -7.71
C ALA A 44 -13.88 -0.13 -6.84
N PRO A 45 -14.73 0.91 -6.80
CA PRO A 45 -14.60 1.99 -5.83
C PRO A 45 -14.55 1.48 -4.39
N GLY A 46 -13.82 2.18 -3.53
CA GLY A 46 -13.70 1.86 -2.11
C GLY A 46 -12.28 2.02 -1.57
N TRP A 47 -12.09 1.55 -0.33
CA TRP A 47 -10.80 1.61 0.35
C TRP A 47 -9.95 0.38 0.08
N TYR A 48 -8.68 0.64 -0.18
CA TYR A 48 -7.65 -0.36 -0.40
C TYR A 48 -6.50 -0.15 0.58
N ALA A 49 -5.92 -1.23 1.06
CA ALA A 49 -4.68 -1.23 1.81
C ALA A 49 -3.56 -1.84 0.96
N TYR A 50 -2.40 -1.21 0.92
CA TYR A 50 -1.20 -1.77 0.30
C TYR A 50 -0.06 -1.82 1.31
N ALA A 51 0.53 -2.99 1.52
CA ALA A 51 1.73 -3.14 2.34
C ALA A 51 2.98 -3.13 1.48
N GLY A 52 4.02 -2.42 1.92
CA GLY A 52 5.31 -2.41 1.26
C GLY A 52 6.45 -2.24 2.25
N SER A 53 7.66 -2.54 1.79
CA SER A 53 8.90 -2.39 2.55
C SER A 53 9.88 -1.42 1.89
N ALA A 54 10.76 -0.84 2.72
CA ALA A 54 11.74 0.14 2.29
C ALA A 54 13.04 -0.02 3.08
N TYR A 55 13.90 -0.90 2.60
CA TYR A 55 15.24 -1.15 3.16
C TYR A 55 16.39 -0.51 2.36
N GLY A 56 16.05 0.15 1.25
CA GLY A 56 17.00 0.89 0.41
C GLY A 56 17.31 2.30 0.93
N PRO A 57 18.09 3.09 0.17
CA PRO A 57 18.45 4.45 0.53
C PRO A 57 17.22 5.34 0.78
N GLY A 58 17.26 6.13 1.86
CA GLY A 58 16.19 7.05 2.26
C GLY A 58 14.99 6.40 2.96
N GLY A 59 15.02 5.08 3.18
CA GLY A 59 14.10 4.37 4.06
C GLY A 59 12.63 4.47 3.66
N VAL A 60 11.76 4.28 4.65
CA VAL A 60 10.29 4.36 4.47
C VAL A 60 9.87 5.73 3.96
N GLY A 61 10.52 6.79 4.43
CA GLY A 61 10.20 8.16 4.10
C GLY A 61 10.38 8.48 2.62
N ALA A 62 11.46 8.02 1.99
CA ALA A 62 11.65 8.18 0.55
C ALA A 62 10.57 7.45 -0.25
N ARG A 63 10.19 6.25 0.20
CA ARG A 63 9.15 5.44 -0.45
C ARG A 63 7.77 6.08 -0.32
N LEU A 64 7.40 6.55 0.87
CA LEU A 64 6.15 7.25 1.11
C LEU A 64 6.10 8.55 0.31
N ARG A 65 7.13 9.41 0.35
CA ARG A 65 7.17 10.64 -0.47
C ARG A 65 6.88 10.38 -1.94
N ARG A 66 7.40 9.28 -2.49
CA ARG A 66 7.09 8.85 -3.85
C ARG A 66 5.63 8.44 -4.03
N HIS A 67 5.06 7.67 -3.10
CA HIS A 67 3.64 7.25 -3.17
C HIS A 67 2.67 8.42 -3.08
N PHE A 68 2.97 9.43 -2.26
CA PHE A 68 2.13 10.63 -2.15
C PHE A 68 2.24 11.59 -3.36
N ARG A 69 3.29 11.48 -4.19
CA ARG A 69 3.43 12.31 -5.40
C ARG A 69 2.44 11.88 -6.47
N ARG A 70 1.66 12.80 -7.06
CA ARG A 70 0.72 12.49 -8.14
C ARG A 70 1.40 12.33 -9.49
N GLU A 71 2.20 13.31 -9.87
CA GLU A 71 2.93 13.28 -11.13
C GLU A 71 4.26 12.55 -10.98
N LYS A 72 4.33 11.31 -11.46
CA LYS A 72 5.53 10.47 -11.40
C LYS A 72 5.51 9.43 -12.51
N LYS A 73 6.70 8.97 -12.92
CA LYS A 73 6.82 7.78 -13.76
C LYS A 73 6.33 6.57 -12.99
N LEU A 74 5.45 5.76 -13.59
CA LEU A 74 4.93 4.53 -12.99
C LEU A 74 6.05 3.48 -12.97
N HIS A 75 6.59 3.16 -11.79
CA HIS A 75 7.63 2.14 -11.63
C HIS A 75 7.11 0.92 -10.86
N TRP A 76 6.20 1.11 -9.91
CA TRP A 76 5.58 0.02 -9.14
C TRP A 76 4.12 -0.13 -9.50
N HIS A 77 3.59 -1.35 -9.38
CA HIS A 77 2.18 -1.60 -9.70
C HIS A 77 1.23 -0.71 -8.88
N VAL A 78 1.55 -0.48 -7.59
CA VAL A 78 0.76 0.40 -6.72
C VAL A 78 0.79 1.87 -7.16
N ASP A 79 1.79 2.29 -7.95
CA ASP A 79 1.85 3.68 -8.44
C ASP A 79 0.57 4.01 -9.22
N ARG A 80 0.06 3.06 -10.02
CA ARG A 80 -1.19 3.23 -10.80
C ARG A 80 -2.40 3.54 -9.92
N ILE A 81 -2.42 3.01 -8.69
CA ILE A 81 -3.48 3.28 -7.71
C ILE A 81 -3.23 4.63 -7.05
N THR A 82 -2.01 4.87 -6.56
CA THR A 82 -1.67 6.11 -5.85
C THR A 82 -1.77 7.37 -6.72
N THR A 83 -1.62 7.27 -8.04
CA THR A 83 -1.78 8.43 -8.92
C THR A 83 -3.24 8.87 -9.02
N VAL A 84 -4.20 7.95 -8.93
CA VAL A 84 -5.63 8.23 -9.14
C VAL A 84 -6.47 8.19 -7.87
N ALA A 85 -5.95 7.65 -6.76
CA ALA A 85 -6.69 7.56 -5.49
C ALA A 85 -7.16 8.93 -5.01
N SER A 86 -8.42 9.09 -4.60
CA SER A 86 -8.92 10.38 -4.12
C SER A 86 -8.27 10.80 -2.80
N ARG A 87 -7.88 9.83 -1.97
CA ARG A 87 -7.21 10.04 -0.67
C ARG A 87 -6.12 9.00 -0.45
N ILE A 88 -5.03 9.41 0.17
CA ILE A 88 -3.95 8.53 0.60
C ILE A 88 -3.58 8.82 2.05
N HIS A 89 -3.50 7.76 2.83
CA HIS A 89 -2.92 7.76 4.17
C HIS A 89 -1.83 6.70 4.23
N ALA A 90 -0.88 6.87 5.14
CA ALA A 90 0.14 5.88 5.39
C ALA A 90 0.38 5.68 6.89
N VAL A 91 0.75 4.46 7.23
CA VAL A 91 1.31 4.10 8.53
C VAL A 91 2.68 3.47 8.29
N ALA A 92 3.71 4.00 8.93
CA ALA A 92 5.07 3.47 8.87
C ALA A 92 5.39 2.68 10.15
N LEU A 93 6.11 1.57 10.01
CA LEU A 93 6.60 0.73 11.09
C LEU A 93 8.12 0.58 10.96
N GLU A 94 8.85 0.93 12.01
CA GLU A 94 10.31 0.74 12.03
C GLU A 94 10.65 -0.75 12.03
N GLY A 95 11.53 -1.16 11.12
CA GLY A 95 11.77 -2.57 10.82
C GLY A 95 10.52 -3.31 10.32
N GLY A 96 10.39 -4.58 10.70
CA GLY A 96 9.26 -5.43 10.32
C GLY A 96 9.20 -5.78 8.84
N SER A 97 8.13 -6.49 8.46
CA SER A 97 7.91 -6.89 7.08
C SER A 97 6.53 -6.47 6.57
N GLU A 98 6.45 -6.24 5.26
CA GLU A 98 5.16 -6.07 4.57
C GLU A 98 4.24 -7.28 4.75
N CYS A 99 4.83 -8.49 4.86
CA CYS A 99 4.09 -9.72 5.12
C CYS A 99 3.38 -9.71 6.47
N ASP A 100 4.03 -9.20 7.52
CA ASP A 100 3.43 -9.09 8.87
C ASP A 100 2.25 -8.11 8.87
N ILE A 101 2.36 -7.02 8.11
CA ILE A 101 1.27 -6.06 7.92
C ILE A 101 0.09 -6.75 7.23
N VAL A 102 0.33 -7.42 6.09
CA VAL A 102 -0.71 -8.13 5.34
C VAL A 102 -1.40 -9.17 6.20
N ARG A 103 -0.61 -9.96 6.95
CA ARG A 103 -1.13 -10.98 7.85
C ARG A 103 -2.09 -10.36 8.88
N ARG A 104 -1.67 -9.31 9.59
CA ARG A 104 -2.49 -8.64 10.60
C ARG A 104 -3.79 -8.06 10.01
N LEU A 105 -3.73 -7.51 8.80
CA LEU A 105 -4.92 -6.98 8.14
C LEU A 105 -5.89 -8.09 7.73
N ILE A 106 -5.41 -9.21 7.20
CA ILE A 106 -6.25 -10.37 6.89
C ILE A 106 -6.84 -11.00 8.16
N ASP A 107 -6.03 -11.16 9.21
CA ASP A 107 -6.45 -11.74 10.49
C ASP A 107 -7.55 -10.89 11.18
N SER A 108 -7.66 -9.60 10.85
CA SER A 108 -8.76 -8.74 11.33
C SER A 108 -10.12 -9.04 10.68
N GLN A 109 -10.16 -9.91 9.66
CA GLN A 109 -11.34 -10.28 8.89
C GLN A 109 -12.07 -9.09 8.24
N SER A 110 -11.45 -7.91 8.19
CA SER A 110 -12.01 -6.69 7.59
C SER A 110 -11.47 -6.43 6.19
N PHE A 111 -10.64 -7.33 5.67
CA PHE A 111 -9.96 -7.17 4.39
C PHE A 111 -10.04 -8.46 3.57
N ASP A 112 -10.18 -8.31 2.26
CA ASP A 112 -10.03 -9.39 1.30
C ASP A 112 -8.96 -9.10 0.26
N THR A 113 -8.67 -10.10 -0.58
CA THR A 113 -7.67 -10.02 -1.64
C THR A 113 -8.37 -9.74 -2.97
N PRO A 114 -8.40 -8.49 -3.47
CA PRO A 114 -9.07 -8.14 -4.72
C PRO A 114 -8.29 -8.61 -5.95
N LEU A 115 -6.98 -8.77 -5.83
CA LEU A 115 -6.09 -9.11 -6.94
C LEU A 115 -4.92 -9.95 -6.45
N GLU A 116 -4.91 -11.23 -6.80
CA GLU A 116 -3.84 -12.16 -6.44
C GLU A 116 -2.54 -11.85 -7.19
N GLY A 117 -1.41 -12.06 -6.52
CA GLY A 117 -0.09 -11.83 -7.09
C GLY A 117 0.35 -10.37 -7.14
N PHE A 118 -0.43 -9.43 -6.59
CA PHE A 118 -0.11 -8.00 -6.65
C PHE A 118 0.89 -7.61 -5.56
N GLY A 119 2.05 -7.09 -5.98
CA GLY A 119 3.04 -6.52 -5.08
C GLY A 119 3.73 -7.52 -4.15
N ASN A 120 3.55 -8.82 -4.38
CA ASN A 120 4.15 -9.92 -3.63
C ASN A 120 5.16 -10.71 -4.47
N SER A 121 5.75 -10.13 -5.52
CA SER A 121 6.68 -10.84 -6.42
C SER A 121 7.81 -11.57 -5.70
N ASP A 122 8.26 -10.98 -4.58
CA ASP A 122 9.38 -11.48 -3.78
C ASP A 122 8.89 -12.28 -2.55
N CYS A 123 7.58 -12.49 -2.42
CA CYS A 123 6.92 -13.13 -1.29
C CYS A 123 6.11 -14.36 -1.74
N ARG A 124 6.39 -15.51 -1.15
CA ARG A 124 5.69 -16.77 -1.47
C ARG A 124 4.52 -17.10 -0.53
N SER A 125 4.42 -16.42 0.60
CA SER A 125 3.43 -16.72 1.66
C SER A 125 2.16 -15.87 1.55
N CYS A 126 2.27 -14.63 1.08
CA CYS A 126 1.12 -13.75 0.90
C CYS A 126 0.48 -13.98 -0.47
N ARG A 127 -0.86 -14.06 -0.54
CA ARG A 127 -1.58 -14.12 -1.82
C ARG A 127 -1.47 -12.80 -2.60
N SER A 128 -1.42 -11.68 -1.88
CA SER A 128 -1.28 -10.33 -2.42
C SER A 128 -0.85 -9.40 -1.30
N HIS A 129 -0.14 -8.32 -1.65
CA HIS A 129 0.12 -7.20 -0.74
C HIS A 129 -0.86 -6.04 -0.95
N LEU A 130 -1.75 -6.14 -1.94
CA LEU A 130 -2.90 -5.27 -2.09
C LEU A 130 -4.14 -5.97 -1.51
N LEU A 131 -4.78 -5.30 -0.57
CA LEU A 131 -5.99 -5.73 0.09
C LEU A 131 -7.09 -4.71 -0.15
N ARG A 132 -8.34 -5.16 -0.15
CA ARG A 132 -9.52 -4.28 -0.20
C ARG A 132 -10.23 -4.37 1.14
N TRP A 133 -10.62 -3.21 1.65
CA TRP A 133 -11.42 -3.12 2.87
C TRP A 133 -12.85 -3.58 2.59
N ARG A 134 -13.33 -4.50 3.43
CA ARG A 134 -14.68 -5.02 3.47
C ARG A 134 -15.20 -4.75 4.89
N PRO A 135 -15.98 -3.67 5.11
CA PRO A 135 -16.61 -3.50 6.41
C PRO A 135 -17.45 -4.75 6.71
N GLN A 136 -17.24 -5.32 7.90
CA GLN A 136 -18.15 -6.34 8.41
C GLN A 136 -19.49 -5.66 8.69
N ALA A 137 -20.58 -6.27 8.21
CA ALA A 137 -21.93 -5.85 8.51
C ALA A 137 -22.30 -6.16 9.96
#